data_AF-A0A3S9SLM6-F1
#
_entry.id   AF-A0A3S9SLM6-F1
#
_cell.length_a   1.000
_cell.length_b   1.000
_cell.length_c   1.000
_cell.angle_alpha   90.00
_cell.angle_beta   90.00
_cell.angle_gamma   90.00
#
_symmetry.space_group_name_H-M   'P 1'
#
loop_
_entity.id
_entity.type
_entity.pdbx_description
1 polymer ?
#
loop_
_entity_poly.entity_id
_entity_poly.type
_entity_poly.pdbx_seq_one_letter_code
_entity_poly.pdbx_strand_id
1 'polypeptide(L)' 'MKPNRPPPRPLSEQEKIEVARKRAEWIAAFGEDDDMIRRLYEAGLIEGWRSIVKVERIENGDHQ' A
#
# COMPACT_ATOMS: atom_id res chain seq x y z
N MET A 1 15.82 -13.29 -1.46
CA MET A 1 16.86 -12.41 -0.90
C MET A 1 16.16 -11.13 -0.48
N LYS A 2 16.16 -10.76 0.81
CA LYS A 2 15.66 -9.44 1.21
C LYS A 2 16.56 -8.40 0.52
N PRO A 3 16.02 -7.44 -0.24
CA PRO A 3 16.86 -6.42 -0.84
C PRO A 3 17.62 -5.74 0.29
N ASN A 4 18.95 -5.67 0.17
CA ASN A 4 19.84 -4.97 1.10
C ASN A 4 19.63 -3.46 0.91
N ARG A 5 18.41 -2.98 1.19
CA ARG A 5 18.06 -1.57 1.13
C ARG A 5 18.42 -0.92 2.47
N PRO A 6 18.99 0.29 2.44
CA PRO A 6 19.16 1.07 3.65
C PRO A 6 17.80 1.22 4.36
N PRO A 7 17.80 1.32 5.71
CA PRO A 7 16.57 1.52 6.45
C PRO A 7 15.86 2.78 5.93
N PRO A 8 14.54 2.72 5.68
CA PRO A 8 13.81 3.88 5.19
C PRO A 8 13.91 5.02 6.20
N ARG A 9 14.09 6.25 5.68
CA ARG A 9 14.11 7.44 6.54
C ARG A 9 12.78 7.56 7.31
N PRO A 10 12.80 8.17 8.50
CA PRO A 10 11.56 8.52 9.18
C PRO A 10 10.64 9.35 8.29
N LEU A 11 9.34 9.10 8.39
CA LEU A 11 8.32 9.88 7.68
C LEU A 11 8.17 11.26 8.33
N SER A 12 8.03 12.28 7.50
CA SER A 12 7.53 13.60 7.91
C SER A 12 6.06 13.53 8.33
N GLU A 13 5.56 14.56 9.00
CA GLU A 13 4.14 14.60 9.43
C GLU A 13 3.18 14.54 8.24
N GLN A 14 3.50 15.20 7.12
CA GLN A 14 2.68 15.15 5.91
C GLN A 14 2.65 13.74 5.31
N GLU A 15 3.79 13.05 5.26
CA GLU A 15 3.87 11.68 4.75
C GLU A 15 3.11 10.70 5.64
N LYS A 16 3.11 10.90 6.97
CA LYS A 16 2.30 10.09 7.90
C LYS A 16 0.81 10.26 7.63
N ILE A 17 0.35 11.49 7.38
CA ILE A 17 -1.06 11.77 7.04
C ILE A 17 -1.42 11.10 5.73
N GLU A 18 -0.56 11.18 4.71
CA GLU A 18 -0.80 10.56 3.41
C GLU A 18 -0.86 9.03 3.51
N VAL A 19 0.07 8.42 4.25
CA VAL A 19 0.07 6.98 4.54
C VAL A 19 -1.21 6.55 5.23
N ALA A 20 -1.66 7.29 6.25
CA ALA A 20 -2.89 7.00 6.95
C ALA A 20 -4.12 7.09 6.04
N ARG A 21 -4.16 8.10 5.15
CA ARG A 21 -5.24 8.28 4.16
C ARG A 21 -5.28 7.10 3.18
N LYS A 22 -4.14 6.70 2.61
CA LYS A 22 -4.06 5.56 1.68
C LYS A 22 -4.45 4.24 2.32
N ARG A 23 -4.03 4.02 3.58
CA ARG A 23 -4.46 2.85 4.35
C ARG A 23 -5.98 2.84 4.55
N ALA A 24 -6.58 3.98 4.89
CA ALA A 24 -8.03 4.09 5.05
C ALA A 24 -8.79 3.88 3.73
N GLU A 25 -8.33 4.49 2.63
CA GLU A 25 -8.87 4.27 1.27
C GLU A 25 -8.87 2.78 0.91
N TRP A 26 -7.79 2.07 1.22
CA TRP A 26 -7.67 0.64 0.99
C TRP A 26 -8.62 -0.18 1.82
N ILE A 27 -8.67 0.06 3.14
CA ILE A 27 -9.56 -0.70 4.03
C ILE A 27 -11.02 -0.50 3.60
N ALA A 28 -11.39 0.71 3.19
CA ALA A 28 -12.72 0.99 2.66
C ALA A 28 -12.98 0.26 1.32
N ALA A 29 -11.99 0.19 0.43
CA ALA A 29 -12.14 -0.45 -0.88
C ALA A 29 -12.07 -1.99 -0.82
N PHE A 30 -11.23 -2.57 0.03
CA PHE A 30 -10.85 -3.99 -0.03
C PHE A 30 -11.05 -4.75 1.29
N GLY A 31 -11.36 -4.07 2.40
CA GLY A 31 -11.45 -4.67 3.74
C GLY A 31 -10.11 -4.73 4.47
N GLU A 32 -10.03 -5.50 5.55
CA GLU A 32 -8.85 -5.61 6.44
C GLU A 32 -7.68 -6.44 5.86
N ASP A 33 -7.50 -6.50 4.54
CA ASP A 33 -6.43 -7.31 3.94
C ASP A 33 -5.10 -6.52 3.86
N ASP A 34 -4.49 -6.30 5.03
CA ASP A 34 -3.12 -5.79 5.19
C ASP A 34 -2.08 -6.80 4.61
N ASP A 35 -2.49 -8.04 4.32
CA ASP A 35 -1.62 -9.14 3.91
C ASP A 35 -1.10 -8.96 2.48
N MET A 36 -1.92 -8.39 1.58
CA MET A 36 -1.49 -8.08 0.21
C MET A 36 -0.41 -6.98 0.16
N ILE A 37 -0.58 -5.91 0.93
CA ILE A 37 0.42 -4.83 1.04
C ILE A 37 1.72 -5.36 1.63
N ARG A 38 1.64 -6.24 2.62
CA ARG A 38 2.81 -6.93 3.18
C ARG A 38 3.54 -7.76 2.12
N ARG A 39 2.83 -8.55 1.31
CA ARG A 39 3.43 -9.34 0.21
C ARG A 39 4.09 -8.46 -0.84
N LEU A 40 3.45 -7.37 -1.25
CA LEU A 40 4.03 -6.38 -2.18
C LEU A 40 5.30 -5.74 -1.62
N TYR A 41 5.32 -5.43 -0.32
CA TYR A 41 6.50 -4.91 0.36
C TYR A 41 7.63 -5.96 0.44
N GLU A 42 7.31 -7.19 0.83
CA GLU A 42 8.27 -8.31 0.90
C GLU A 42 8.86 -8.65 -0.47
N ALA A 43 8.06 -8.54 -1.54
CA ALA A 43 8.50 -8.67 -2.93
C ALA A 43 9.33 -7.47 -3.42
N GLY A 44 9.43 -6.40 -2.63
CA GLY A 44 10.17 -5.18 -2.97
C GLY A 44 9.51 -4.31 -4.03
N LEU A 45 8.22 -4.54 -4.32
CA LEU A 45 7.43 -3.82 -5.33
C LEU A 45 6.97 -2.46 -4.83
N ILE A 46 6.75 -2.32 -3.53
CA ILE A 46 6.38 -1.06 -2.89
C ILE A 46 7.25 -0.84 -1.64
N GLU A 47 7.34 0.40 -1.20
CA GLU A 47 8.02 0.74 0.05
C GLU A 47 7.03 0.94 1.22
N GLY A 48 5.91 0.22 1.15
CA GLY A 48 4.75 0.34 2.02
C GLY A 48 3.69 1.28 1.46
N TRP A 49 2.73 1.65 2.32
CA TRP A 49 1.60 2.55 2.00
C TRP A 49 2.01 3.88 1.33
N ARG A 50 3.22 4.38 1.62
CA ARG A 50 3.76 5.63 1.05
C ARG A 50 4.00 5.57 -0.47
N SER A 51 4.17 4.38 -1.05
CA SER A 51 4.42 4.21 -2.49
C SER A 51 3.12 4.01 -3.28
N ILE A 52 1.97 3.97 -2.61
CA ILE A 52 0.67 3.74 -3.24
C ILE A 52 0.08 5.07 -3.65
N VAL A 53 0.05 5.33 -4.96
CA VAL A 53 -0.48 6.58 -5.52
C VAL A 53 -2.00 6.57 -5.67
N LYS A 54 -2.59 5.40 -5.93
CA LYS A 54 -4.03 5.23 -6.21
C LYS A 54 -4.53 3.87 -5.72
N VAL A 55 -5.75 3.86 -5.20
CA VAL A 55 -6.45 2.67 -4.71
C VAL A 55 -7.81 2.66 -5.42
N GLU A 56 -8.03 1.70 -6.31
CA GLU A 56 -9.29 1.56 -7.04
C GLU A 56 -9.66 0.09 -7.13
N ARG A 57 -10.94 -0.21 -6.87
CA ARG A 57 -11.49 -1.51 -7.22
C ARG A 57 -11.53 -1.63 -8.73
N ILE A 58 -10.91 -2.68 -9.24
CA ILE A 58 -11.21 -3.15 -10.59
C ILE A 58 -12.52 -3.93 -10.44
N GLU A 59 -13.63 -3.28 -10.78
CA GLU A 59 -14.85 -4.02 -11.07
C GLU A 59 -14.53 -4.85 -12.31
N ASN A 60 -14.34 -6.16 -12.14
CA ASN A 60 -14.47 -7.06 -13.26
C ASN A 60 -15.90 -6.86 -13.74
N GLY A 61 -16.08 -6.15 -14.86
CA GLY A 61 -17.37 -6.08 -15.50
C GLY A 61 -17.89 -7.50 -15.62
N ASP A 62 -19.12 -7.72 -15.13
CA ASP A 62 -19.88 -8.92 -15.39
C ASP A 62 -19.79 -9.22 -16.89
N HIS A 63 -18.92 -10.16 -17.26
CA HIS A 63 -19.07 -10.90 -18.49
C HIS A 63 -20.26 -11.85 -18.27
N GLN A 64 -21.47 -11.31 -18.40
CA GLN A 64 -22.66 -12.09 -18.72
C GLN A 64 -22.93 -12.02 -20.22
#